data_AF-A0A059WUK1-F1
#
_entry.id   AF-A0A059WUK1-F1
#
_cell.length_a   1.000
_cell.length_b   1.000
_cell.length_c   1.000
_cell.angle_alpha   90.00
_cell.angle_beta   90.00
_cell.angle_gamma   90.00
#
_symmetry.space_group_name_H-M   'P 1'
#
loop_
_entity.id
_entity.type
_entity.pdbx_description
1 polymer ?
#
loop_
_entity_poly.entity_id
_entity_poly.type
_entity_poly.pdbx_seq_one_letter_code
_entity_poly.pdbx_strand_id
1 'polypeptide(L)'
;LRPTPASEAAGRPSLTPELLAASGARYSRNNEGLQAILSKIDPNNLDKSVDSIFRMVDYGHQSIADMAPVAMFLDGLSQWLAYYVWTLCPTAGGQESSTRYIRLAADNVIAPDVLGIPQNLHDEWRALNEQAFAAYEKAVEVWEGIAARDPNVARIPKSLLEDESEKAAKAIARMRRNYGFD
;
A
#
# COMPACT_ATOMS: atom_id res chain seq x y z
N LEU A 1 -5.34 -1.03 -14.44
CA LEU A 1 -4.56 0.01 -15.15
C LEU A 1 -5.31 0.36 -16.43
N ARG A 2 -5.58 1.64 -16.70
CA ARG A 2 -6.17 2.07 -17.98
C ARG A 2 -5.13 2.85 -18.77
N PRO A 3 -5.14 2.78 -20.12
CA PRO A 3 -4.28 3.61 -20.95
C PRO A 3 -4.48 5.10 -20.63
N THR A 4 -3.41 5.88 -20.78
CA THR A 4 -3.55 7.34 -20.74
C THR A 4 -4.17 7.83 -22.05
N PRO A 5 -4.82 9.01 -22.08
CA PRO A 5 -5.37 9.57 -23.31
C PRO A 5 -4.32 9.72 -24.43
N ALA A 6 -3.07 10.06 -24.07
CA ALA A 6 -1.97 10.12 -25.02
C ALA A 6 -1.55 8.74 -25.59
N SER A 7 -1.76 7.68 -24.82
CA SER A 7 -1.57 6.30 -25.28
C SER A 7 -2.64 5.89 -26.28
N GLU A 8 -3.90 6.22 -25.98
CA GLU A 8 -5.05 5.97 -26.86
C GLU A 8 -4.90 6.74 -28.18
N ALA A 9 -4.58 8.04 -28.13
CA ALA A 9 -4.39 8.88 -29.31
C ALA A 9 -3.26 8.38 -30.24
N ALA A 10 -2.26 7.70 -29.67
CA ALA A 10 -1.15 7.11 -30.43
C ALA A 10 -1.47 5.69 -30.95
N GLY A 11 -2.69 5.17 -30.75
CA GLY A 11 -3.08 3.83 -31.17
C GLY A 11 -2.30 2.71 -30.49
N ARG A 12 -1.80 2.93 -29.28
CA ARG A 12 -1.03 1.91 -28.55
C ARG A 12 -1.96 0.80 -28.04
N PRO A 13 -1.56 -0.48 -28.10
CA PRO A 13 -2.36 -1.58 -27.58
C PRO A 13 -2.71 -1.42 -26.10
N SER A 14 -3.94 -1.77 -25.75
CA SER A 14 -4.43 -1.86 -24.37
C SER A 14 -4.95 -3.26 -24.13
N LEU A 15 -4.38 -3.95 -23.14
CA LEU A 15 -4.70 -5.35 -22.84
C LEU A 15 -5.24 -5.46 -21.41
N THR A 16 -6.11 -6.44 -21.19
CA THR A 16 -6.39 -6.88 -19.82
C THR A 16 -5.13 -7.50 -19.21
N PRO A 17 -5.02 -7.60 -17.87
CA PRO A 17 -3.88 -8.25 -17.22
C PRO A 17 -3.60 -9.66 -17.77
N GLU A 18 -4.64 -10.45 -17.99
CA GLU A 18 -4.56 -11.82 -18.52
C GLU A 18 -4.04 -11.84 -19.96
N LEU A 19 -4.53 -10.94 -20.81
CA LEU A 19 -4.06 -10.83 -22.20
C LEU A 19 -2.63 -10.31 -22.28
N LEU A 20 -2.22 -9.42 -21.37
CA LEU A 20 -0.85 -8.94 -21.26
C LEU A 20 0.10 -10.10 -20.91
N ALA A 21 -0.23 -10.85 -19.86
CA ALA A 21 0.53 -12.01 -19.43
C ALA A 21 0.59 -13.09 -20.54
N ALA A 22 -0.56 -13.41 -21.14
CA ALA A 22 -0.63 -14.40 -22.23
C ALA A 22 0.21 -13.97 -23.45
N SER A 23 0.07 -12.71 -23.88
CA SER A 23 0.80 -12.19 -25.04
C SER A 23 2.31 -12.18 -24.78
N GLY A 24 2.75 -11.79 -23.58
CA GLY A 24 4.15 -11.85 -23.18
C GLY A 24 4.70 -13.28 -23.13
N ALA A 25 3.92 -14.21 -22.60
CA ALA A 25 4.27 -15.63 -22.59
C ALA A 25 4.50 -16.17 -24.01
N ARG A 26 3.57 -15.91 -24.94
CA ARG A 26 3.71 -16.30 -26.34
C ARG A 26 4.89 -15.61 -27.02
N TYR A 27 5.11 -14.33 -26.75
CA TYR A 27 6.23 -13.57 -27.31
C TYR A 27 7.58 -14.16 -26.89
N SER A 28 7.70 -14.65 -25.66
CA SER A 28 8.95 -15.30 -25.19
C SER A 28 9.25 -16.67 -25.83
N ARG A 29 8.25 -17.32 -26.46
CA ARG A 29 8.34 -18.71 -26.97
C ARG A 29 8.11 -18.83 -28.47
N ASN A 30 7.94 -17.71 -29.17
CA ASN A 30 7.66 -17.69 -30.61
C ASN A 30 8.46 -16.57 -31.28
N ASN A 31 8.92 -16.82 -32.51
CA ASN A 31 9.60 -15.82 -33.35
C ASN A 31 8.62 -14.80 -33.97
N GLU A 32 7.32 -14.93 -33.73
CA GLU A 32 6.29 -13.95 -34.10
C GLU A 32 6.53 -12.60 -33.40
N GLY A 33 6.50 -11.51 -34.16
CA GLY A 33 6.50 -10.16 -33.60
C GLY A 33 5.20 -9.89 -32.81
N LEU A 34 5.27 -8.95 -31.85
CA LEU A 34 4.15 -8.60 -30.98
C LEU A 34 2.86 -8.28 -31.76
N GLN A 35 2.94 -7.55 -32.87
CA GLN A 35 1.75 -7.21 -33.68
C GLN A 35 1.04 -8.44 -34.25
N ALA A 36 1.78 -9.48 -34.64
CA ALA A 36 1.20 -10.73 -35.15
C ALA A 36 0.57 -11.58 -34.05
N ILE A 37 1.02 -11.41 -32.80
CA ILE A 37 0.40 -12.03 -31.62
C ILE A 37 -0.91 -11.31 -31.30
N LEU A 38 -0.87 -9.98 -31.24
CA LEU A 38 -2.04 -9.16 -30.88
C LEU A 38 -3.17 -9.24 -31.92
N SER A 39 -2.85 -9.42 -33.21
CA SER A 39 -3.87 -9.57 -34.26
C SER A 39 -4.71 -10.83 -34.14
N LYS A 40 -4.32 -11.77 -33.27
CA LYS A 40 -5.05 -13.02 -33.01
C LYS A 40 -6.05 -12.90 -31.85
N ILE A 41 -6.08 -11.76 -31.17
CA ILE A 41 -7.04 -11.48 -30.10
C ILE A 41 -8.40 -11.22 -30.72
N ASP A 42 -9.40 -12.02 -30.34
CA ASP A 42 -10.80 -11.77 -30.66
C ASP A 42 -11.39 -10.82 -29.60
N PRO A 43 -11.67 -9.54 -29.94
CA PRO A 43 -12.20 -8.58 -28.97
C PRO A 43 -13.60 -8.95 -28.47
N ASN A 44 -14.33 -9.81 -29.17
CA ASN A 44 -15.66 -10.28 -28.76
C ASN A 44 -15.59 -11.55 -27.89
N ASN A 45 -14.40 -12.14 -27.74
CA ASN A 45 -14.21 -13.36 -26.97
C ASN A 45 -12.81 -13.40 -26.34
N LEU A 46 -12.63 -12.59 -25.30
CA LEU A 46 -11.34 -12.41 -24.63
C LEU A 46 -10.90 -13.69 -23.92
N ASP A 47 -11.81 -14.42 -23.27
CA ASP A 47 -11.49 -15.67 -22.55
C ASP A 47 -10.94 -16.74 -23.50
N LYS A 48 -11.59 -16.93 -24.65
CA LYS A 48 -11.07 -17.83 -25.68
C LYS A 48 -9.72 -17.35 -26.23
N SER A 49 -9.51 -16.03 -26.32
CA SER A 49 -8.24 -15.47 -26.76
C SER A 49 -7.12 -15.78 -25.76
N VAL A 50 -7.38 -15.56 -24.47
CA VAL A 50 -6.51 -15.91 -23.34
C VAL A 50 -6.18 -17.40 -23.39
N ASP A 51 -7.19 -18.28 -23.45
CA ASP A 51 -7.00 -19.74 -23.52
C ASP A 51 -6.19 -20.18 -24.74
N SER A 52 -6.46 -19.60 -25.91
CA SER A 52 -5.74 -19.95 -27.14
C SER A 52 -4.25 -19.61 -27.07
N ILE A 53 -3.90 -18.58 -26.30
CA ILE A 53 -2.54 -18.12 -26.09
C ILE A 53 -1.88 -18.91 -24.94
N PHE A 54 -2.61 -19.15 -23.84
CA PHE A 54 -2.13 -19.94 -22.69
C PHE A 54 -1.99 -21.43 -22.96
N ARG A 55 -2.73 -22.01 -23.92
CA ARG A 55 -2.57 -23.42 -24.33
C ARG A 55 -1.14 -23.79 -24.74
N MET A 56 -0.29 -22.82 -25.07
CA MET A 56 1.13 -23.02 -25.42
C MET A 56 2.09 -22.84 -24.23
N VAL A 57 1.57 -22.57 -23.04
CA VAL A 57 2.33 -22.23 -21.84
C VAL A 57 2.01 -23.27 -20.78
N ASP A 58 2.80 -24.34 -20.70
CA ASP A 58 2.83 -25.11 -19.47
C ASP A 58 3.13 -24.14 -18.31
N TYR A 59 2.31 -24.18 -17.26
CA TYR A 59 2.38 -23.31 -16.07
C TYR A 59 3.67 -23.55 -15.23
N GLY A 60 4.74 -24.06 -15.84
CA GLY A 60 6.07 -24.22 -15.25
C GLY A 60 6.93 -22.95 -15.27
N HIS A 61 6.46 -21.85 -15.87
CA HIS A 61 7.15 -20.55 -15.85
C HIS A 61 6.28 -19.49 -15.18
N GLN A 62 6.28 -19.51 -13.85
CA GLN A 62 5.49 -18.61 -13.00
C GLN A 62 5.84 -17.12 -13.17
N SER A 63 7.04 -16.80 -13.67
CA SER A 63 7.48 -15.42 -13.92
C SER A 63 6.65 -14.65 -14.94
N ILE A 64 5.79 -15.32 -15.72
CA ILE A 64 4.81 -14.65 -16.59
C ILE A 64 3.74 -13.91 -15.77
N ALA A 65 3.39 -14.43 -14.59
CA ALA A 65 2.44 -13.77 -13.69
C ALA A 65 2.97 -12.41 -13.18
N ASP A 66 4.29 -12.24 -13.10
CA ASP A 66 4.92 -10.99 -12.68
C ASP A 66 4.69 -9.83 -13.67
N MET A 67 4.23 -10.12 -14.89
CA MET A 67 3.87 -9.11 -15.89
C MET A 67 2.57 -8.35 -15.56
N ALA A 68 1.78 -8.86 -14.62
CA ALA A 68 0.46 -8.36 -14.28
C ALA A 68 0.36 -8.05 -12.77
N PRO A 69 0.87 -6.90 -12.29
CA PRO A 69 0.77 -6.56 -10.88
C PRO A 69 -0.69 -6.31 -10.47
N VAL A 70 -1.06 -6.84 -9.30
CA VAL A 70 -2.36 -6.60 -8.66
C VAL A 70 -2.15 -5.74 -7.42
N ALA A 71 -2.79 -4.57 -7.40
CA ALA A 71 -2.84 -3.74 -6.20
C ALA A 71 -3.95 -4.24 -5.28
N MET A 72 -3.62 -4.49 -4.02
CA MET A 72 -4.56 -4.86 -2.97
C MET A 72 -4.55 -3.80 -1.87
N PHE A 73 -5.71 -3.56 -1.28
CA PHE A 73 -5.87 -2.67 -0.13
C PHE A 73 -6.43 -3.51 1.00
N LEU A 74 -5.75 -3.48 2.14
CA LEU A 74 -6.07 -4.31 3.30
C LEU A 74 -6.33 -3.40 4.49
N ASP A 75 -7.56 -3.42 4.99
CA ASP A 75 -8.00 -2.64 6.15
C ASP A 75 -8.32 -3.55 7.33
N GLY A 76 -8.35 -2.98 8.54
CA GLY A 76 -8.70 -3.72 9.76
C GLY A 76 -7.68 -4.78 10.18
N LEU A 77 -6.42 -4.63 9.75
CA LEU A 77 -5.33 -5.52 10.14
C LEU A 77 -4.66 -5.04 11.43
N SER A 78 -4.15 -5.98 12.22
CA SER A 78 -3.25 -5.61 13.31
C SER A 78 -1.94 -5.10 12.73
N GLN A 79 -1.28 -4.18 13.45
CA GLN A 79 0.04 -3.70 13.04
C GLN A 79 1.05 -4.87 12.91
N TRP A 80 0.93 -5.87 13.78
CA TRP A 80 1.74 -7.09 13.68
C TRP A 80 1.50 -7.85 12.38
N LEU A 81 0.24 -8.04 11.97
CA LEU A 81 -0.08 -8.74 10.73
C LEU A 81 0.42 -7.96 9.51
N ALA A 82 0.32 -6.62 9.53
CA ALA A 82 0.89 -5.77 8.48
C ALA A 82 2.40 -6.00 8.33
N TYR A 83 3.16 -6.02 9.43
CA TYR A 83 4.60 -6.36 9.40
C TYR A 83 4.85 -7.79 8.94
N TYR A 84 4.06 -8.75 9.41
CA TYR A 84 4.23 -10.15 9.07
C TYR A 84 4.03 -10.40 7.57
N VAL A 85 3.03 -9.77 6.94
CA VAL A 85 2.80 -9.85 5.49
C VAL A 85 4.05 -9.44 4.70
N TRP A 86 4.75 -8.37 5.11
CA TRP A 86 5.99 -7.96 4.46
C TRP A 86 7.11 -9.01 4.55
N THR A 87 7.13 -9.82 5.60
CA THR A 87 8.09 -10.93 5.72
C THR A 87 7.76 -12.11 4.80
N LEU A 88 6.48 -12.29 4.45
CA LEU A 88 6.02 -13.36 3.56
C LEU A 88 6.13 -12.99 2.08
N CYS A 89 6.05 -11.69 1.76
CA CYS A 89 6.00 -11.17 0.40
C CYS A 89 7.16 -10.22 0.09
N PRO A 90 8.42 -10.71 0.09
CA PRO A 90 9.60 -9.85 -0.06
C PRO A 90 9.73 -9.19 -1.44
N THR A 91 9.04 -9.70 -2.45
CA THR A 91 9.02 -9.14 -3.82
C THR A 91 7.85 -8.18 -4.05
N ALA A 92 6.92 -8.05 -3.10
CA ALA A 92 5.82 -7.11 -3.20
C ALA A 92 6.29 -5.68 -2.93
N GLY A 93 5.74 -4.72 -3.67
CA GLY A 93 5.87 -3.30 -3.34
C GLY A 93 4.57 -2.77 -2.73
N GLY A 94 4.67 -1.82 -1.80
CA GLY A 94 3.48 -1.13 -1.28
C GLY A 94 3.81 -0.11 -0.20
N GLN A 95 2.77 0.29 0.54
CA GLN A 95 2.80 1.36 1.54
C GLN A 95 1.95 0.93 2.74
N GLU A 96 2.41 1.28 3.94
CA GLU A 96 1.66 1.12 5.20
C GLU A 96 1.16 2.49 5.67
N SER A 97 0.05 2.51 6.41
CA SER A 97 -0.39 3.66 7.20
C SER A 97 0.72 4.11 8.15
N SER A 98 1.27 5.30 7.92
CA SER A 98 2.40 5.79 8.70
C SER A 98 1.97 6.24 10.11
N THR A 99 2.42 5.51 11.13
CA THR A 99 2.23 5.86 12.55
C THR A 99 2.93 7.15 12.97
N ARG A 100 3.79 7.73 12.11
CA ARG A 100 4.38 9.06 12.29
C ARG A 100 3.42 10.21 12.00
N TYR A 101 2.44 9.97 11.13
CA TYR A 101 1.48 10.99 10.71
C TYR A 101 0.05 10.69 11.19
N ILE A 102 -0.23 9.42 11.48
CA ILE A 102 -1.53 8.93 11.96
C ILE A 102 -1.39 8.62 13.45
N ARG A 103 -2.18 9.30 14.27
CA ARG A 103 -2.23 9.06 15.72
C ARG A 103 -2.84 7.69 15.98
N LEU A 104 -2.21 6.91 16.85
CA LEU A 104 -2.76 5.65 17.32
C LEU A 104 -3.90 5.95 18.31
N ALA A 105 -4.99 5.19 18.22
CA ALA A 105 -6.13 5.35 19.11
C ALA A 105 -6.55 4.00 19.69
N ALA A 106 -6.85 3.99 20.99
CA ALA A 106 -7.12 2.77 21.74
C ALA A 106 -8.43 2.07 21.29
N ASP A 107 -9.36 2.82 20.72
CA ASP A 107 -10.60 2.30 20.12
C ASP A 107 -10.37 1.47 18.85
N ASN A 108 -9.19 1.59 18.24
CA ASN A 108 -8.80 0.82 17.06
C ASN A 108 -8.05 -0.49 17.42
N VAL A 109 -7.93 -0.84 18.70
CA VAL A 109 -7.34 -2.13 19.10
C VAL A 109 -8.25 -3.26 18.68
N ILE A 110 -7.69 -4.21 17.92
CA ILE A 110 -8.43 -5.40 17.50
C ILE A 110 -8.80 -6.24 18.72
N ALA A 111 -10.06 -6.67 18.74
CA ALA A 111 -10.59 -7.47 19.83
C ALA A 111 -9.84 -8.81 19.96
N PRO A 112 -9.56 -9.28 21.19
CA PRO A 112 -8.74 -10.47 21.42
C PRO A 112 -9.31 -11.76 20.82
N ASP A 113 -10.63 -11.87 20.72
CA ASP A 113 -11.33 -12.98 20.08
C ASP A 113 -11.04 -13.06 18.58
N VAL A 114 -10.99 -11.92 17.88
CA VAL A 114 -10.62 -11.85 16.45
C VAL A 114 -9.19 -12.32 16.23
N LEU A 115 -8.30 -12.05 17.19
CA LEU A 115 -6.91 -12.49 17.16
C LEU A 115 -6.71 -13.95 17.60
N GLY A 116 -7.78 -14.63 18.04
CA GLY A 116 -7.70 -16.00 18.55
C GLY A 116 -7.02 -16.12 19.92
N ILE A 117 -6.95 -15.03 20.70
CA ILE A 117 -6.40 -15.04 22.05
C ILE A 117 -7.34 -15.85 22.96
N PRO A 118 -6.82 -16.80 23.75
CA PRO A 118 -7.63 -17.59 24.69
C PRO A 118 -8.44 -16.72 25.65
N GLN A 119 -9.70 -17.10 25.90
CA GLN A 119 -10.65 -16.31 26.71
C GLN A 119 -10.09 -15.95 28.10
N ASN A 120 -9.32 -16.86 28.71
CA ASN A 120 -8.71 -16.65 30.03
C ASN A 120 -7.58 -15.60 30.04
N LEU A 121 -7.14 -15.13 28.87
CA LEU A 121 -6.11 -14.08 28.72
C LEU A 121 -6.70 -12.74 28.24
N HIS A 122 -8.01 -12.65 28.04
CA HIS A 122 -8.63 -11.44 27.48
C HIS A 122 -8.47 -10.21 28.37
N ASP A 123 -8.61 -10.38 29.69
CA ASP A 123 -8.46 -9.28 30.64
C ASP A 123 -7.01 -8.78 30.70
N GLU A 124 -6.05 -9.71 30.70
CA GLU A 124 -4.63 -9.39 30.64
C GLU A 124 -4.27 -8.65 29.34
N TRP A 125 -4.78 -9.12 28.20
CA TRP A 125 -4.59 -8.46 26.90
C TRP A 125 -5.13 -7.02 26.89
N ARG A 126 -6.35 -6.81 27.41
CA ARG A 126 -6.95 -5.47 27.49
C ARG A 126 -6.14 -4.56 28.41
N ALA A 127 -5.81 -5.03 29.61
CA ALA A 127 -5.03 -4.25 30.58
C ALA A 127 -3.64 -3.86 30.04
N LEU A 128 -2.99 -4.76 29.29
CA LEU A 128 -1.70 -4.47 28.66
C LEU A 128 -1.82 -3.41 27.57
N ASN A 129 -2.83 -3.51 26.70
CA ASN A 129 -3.06 -2.50 25.67
C ASN A 129 -3.39 -1.14 26.29
N GLU A 130 -4.26 -1.09 27.31
CA GLU A 130 -4.57 0.16 28.03
C GLU A 130 -3.30 0.82 28.61
N GLN A 131 -2.42 0.04 29.23
CA GLN A 131 -1.14 0.54 29.73
C GLN A 131 -0.23 1.05 28.62
N ALA A 132 -0.14 0.35 27.49
CA ALA A 132 0.65 0.75 26.34
C ALA A 132 0.15 2.07 25.73
N PHE A 133 -1.17 2.23 25.58
CA PHE A 133 -1.77 3.47 25.09
C PHE A 133 -1.59 4.63 26.07
N ALA A 134 -1.72 4.40 27.39
CA ALA A 134 -1.44 5.43 28.38
C ALA A 134 0.03 5.91 28.32
N ALA A 135 0.97 4.98 28.12
CA ALA A 135 2.38 5.31 27.94
C ALA A 135 2.64 6.09 26.63
N TYR A 136 1.98 5.67 25.53
CA TYR A 136 2.03 6.38 24.26
C TYR A 136 1.53 7.82 24.38
N GLU A 137 0.36 8.04 24.97
CA GLU A 137 -0.22 9.37 25.15
C GLU A 137 0.68 10.26 26.00
N LYS A 138 1.24 9.73 27.08
CA LYS A 138 2.22 10.45 27.90
C LYS A 138 3.48 10.82 27.12
N ALA A 139 3.96 9.94 26.22
CA ALA A 139 5.11 10.25 25.38
C ALA A 139 4.77 11.35 24.36
N VAL A 140 3.57 11.32 23.78
CA VAL A 140 3.07 12.38 22.88
C VAL A 140 3.02 13.72 23.62
N GLU A 141 2.42 13.78 24.82
CA GLU A 141 2.36 15.00 25.64
C GLU A 141 3.76 15.59 25.92
N VAL A 142 4.75 14.74 26.24
CA VAL A 142 6.14 15.18 26.44
C VAL A 142 6.69 15.83 25.18
N TRP A 143 6.52 15.19 24.02
CA TRP A 143 7.02 15.71 22.75
C TRP A 143 6.29 16.98 22.30
N GLU A 144 4.98 17.06 22.49
CA GLU A 144 4.21 18.30 22.25
C GLU A 144 4.71 19.43 23.14
N GLY A 145 4.99 19.14 24.41
CA GLY A 145 5.57 20.10 25.35
C GLY A 145 6.96 20.59 24.93
N ILE A 146 7.81 19.72 24.40
CA ILE A 146 9.11 20.08 23.84
C ILE A 146 8.94 20.97 22.60
N ALA A 147 8.11 20.56 21.64
CA ALA A 147 7.89 21.29 20.39
C ALA A 147 7.22 22.67 20.60
N ALA A 148 6.39 22.81 21.64
CA ALA A 148 5.79 24.09 22.00
C ALA A 148 6.82 25.08 22.58
N ARG A 149 7.85 24.59 23.29
CA ARG A 149 8.93 25.41 23.87
C ARG A 149 10.01 25.74 22.84
N ASP A 150 10.33 24.78 21.97
CA ASP A 150 11.30 24.95 20.90
C ASP A 150 10.75 24.38 19.57
N PRO A 151 10.10 25.23 18.75
CA PRO A 151 9.57 24.84 17.45
C PRO A 151 10.63 24.33 16.46
N ASN A 152 11.91 24.60 16.69
CA ASN A 152 12.99 24.14 15.81
C ASN A 152 13.15 22.61 15.87
N VAL A 153 12.76 21.96 16.96
CA VAL A 153 12.78 20.50 17.09
C VAL A 153 11.89 19.84 16.03
N ALA A 154 10.77 20.46 15.67
CA ALA A 154 9.89 20.00 14.60
C ALA A 154 10.28 20.52 13.20
N ARG A 155 11.47 21.15 13.06
CA ARG A 155 12.02 21.73 11.82
C ARG A 155 11.04 22.68 11.11
N ILE A 156 10.21 23.40 11.86
CA ILE A 156 9.19 24.27 11.29
C ILE A 156 9.85 25.56 10.77
N PRO A 157 9.75 25.88 9.47
CA PRO A 157 10.36 27.09 8.92
C PRO A 157 9.75 28.35 9.54
N LYS A 158 10.59 29.35 9.82
CA LYS A 158 10.14 30.64 10.36
C LYS A 158 9.09 31.32 9.48
N SER A 159 9.27 31.25 8.15
CA SER A 159 8.31 31.79 7.18
C SER A 159 6.92 31.16 7.28
N LEU A 160 6.83 29.91 7.76
CA LEU A 160 5.56 29.23 7.97
C LEU A 160 4.91 29.65 9.29
N LEU A 161 5.72 29.89 10.34
CA LEU A 161 5.25 30.39 11.63
C LEU A 161 4.70 31.83 11.55
N GLU A 162 5.17 32.62 10.59
CA GLU A 162 4.73 33.99 10.31
C GLU A 162 3.52 34.05 9.36
N ASP A 163 3.11 32.92 8.78
CA ASP A 163 1.96 32.82 7.87
C ASP A 163 0.68 32.43 8.65
N GLU A 164 -0.26 33.37 8.75
CA GLU A 164 -1.53 33.19 9.47
C GLU A 164 -2.61 32.45 8.66
N SER A 165 -2.30 31.98 7.44
CA SER A 165 -3.26 31.27 6.62
C SER A 165 -3.65 29.91 7.21
N GLU A 166 -4.87 29.46 6.91
CA GLU A 166 -5.35 28.13 7.31
C GLU A 166 -4.46 27.01 6.73
N LYS A 167 -3.85 27.24 5.55
CA LYS A 167 -2.91 26.34 4.91
C LYS A 167 -1.63 26.20 5.75
N ALA A 168 -1.07 27.31 6.22
CA ALA A 168 0.09 27.31 7.09
C ALA A 168 -0.23 26.66 8.44
N ALA A 169 -1.38 26.97 9.04
CA ALA A 169 -1.83 26.33 10.28
C ALA A 169 -1.91 24.79 10.17
N LYS A 170 -2.48 24.26 9.07
CA LYS A 170 -2.53 22.81 8.79
C LYS A 170 -1.14 22.21 8.58
N ALA A 171 -0.25 22.91 7.87
CA ALA A 171 1.12 22.47 7.65
C ALA A 171 1.93 22.42 8.95
N ILE A 172 1.83 23.45 9.80
CA ILE A 172 2.43 23.51 11.14
C ILE A 172 1.93 22.34 11.99
N ALA A 173 0.61 22.12 12.03
CA ALA A 173 0.02 21.03 12.81
C ALA A 173 0.56 19.66 12.36
N ARG A 174 0.75 19.45 11.05
CA ARG A 174 1.35 18.22 10.51
C ARG A 174 2.81 18.08 10.91
N MET A 175 3.61 19.15 10.79
CA MET A 175 5.04 19.12 11.11
C MET A 175 5.28 18.89 12.60
N ARG A 176 4.47 19.52 13.46
CA ARG A 176 4.54 19.30 14.92
C ARG A 176 4.37 17.84 15.31
N ARG A 177 3.50 17.08 14.62
CA ARG A 177 3.28 15.66 14.93
C ARG A 177 4.45 14.75 14.59
N ASN A 178 5.28 15.14 13.61
CA ASN A 178 6.41 14.35 13.16
C ASN A 178 7.71 14.65 13.93
N TYR A 179 7.77 15.76 14.68
CA TYR A 179 8.93 16.18 15.48
C TYR A 179 10.27 16.14 14.72
N GLY A 180 10.26 16.37 13.40
CA GLY A 180 11.47 16.36 12.57
C GLY A 180 12.15 14.99 12.38
N PHE A 181 11.43 13.88 12.61
CA PHE A 181 11.94 12.52 12.42
C PHE A 181 11.93 12.02 10.95
N ASP A 182 11.77 12.94 10.00
CA ASP A 182 11.94 12.70 8.56
C ASP A 182 13.41 12.69 8.11
#